data_AF-A0A2V8HB34-F1
#
_entry.id   AF-A0A2V8HB34-F1
#
_cell.length_a   1.000
_cell.length_b   1.000
_cell.length_c   1.000
_cell.angle_alpha   90.00
_cell.angle_beta   90.00
_cell.angle_gamma   90.00
#
_symmetry.space_group_name_H-M   'P 1'
#
loop_
_entity.id
_entity.type
_entity.pdbx_description
1 polymer ?
#
loop_
_entity_poly.entity_id
_entity_poly.type
_entity_poly.pdbx_seq_one_letter_code
_entity_poly.pdbx_strand_id
1 'polypeptide(L)'
;MHIHFKVRNTLTSSSSQQLTSQWFFDDALTDVVHAQSPYSAKGRRDTRNQNDGIYNQGGSSLVLALTPGGSGYSGAFDIALQV
;
A
#
# COMPACT_ATOMS: atom_id res chain seq x y z
N MET A 1 2.04 3.58 -6.64
CA MET A 1 1.33 2.27 -6.64
C MET A 1 0.80 2.09 -5.23
N HIS A 2 -0.45 1.68 -5.07
CA HIS A 2 -1.04 1.47 -3.75
C HIS A 2 -2.05 0.32 -3.76
N ILE A 3 -2.33 -0.23 -2.58
CA ILE A 3 -3.40 -1.20 -2.35
C ILE A 3 -4.31 -0.66 -1.26
N HIS A 4 -5.61 -0.53 -1.55
CA HIS A 4 -6.60 -0.13 -0.56
C HIS A 4 -6.85 -1.26 0.44
N PHE A 5 -7.06 -0.89 1.70
CA PHE A 5 -7.56 -1.80 2.71
C PHE A 5 -8.68 -1.16 3.53
N LYS A 6 -9.51 -2.02 4.12
CA LYS A 6 -10.57 -1.61 5.05
C LYS A 6 -10.63 -2.58 6.21
N VAL A 7 -10.63 -2.04 7.43
CA VAL A 7 -10.82 -2.81 8.67
C VAL A 7 -12.16 -2.40 9.26
N ARG A 8 -12.98 -3.39 9.64
CA ARG A 8 -14.25 -3.18 10.33
C ARG A 8 -14.20 -3.90 11.67
N ASN A 9 -14.33 -3.15 12.76
CA ASN A 9 -14.49 -3.70 14.09
C ASN A 9 -15.99 -3.90 14.38
N THR A 10 -16.39 -5.13 14.69
CA THR A 10 -17.77 -5.51 15.00
C THR A 10 -18.01 -5.78 16.48
N LEU A 11 -17.02 -5.53 17.35
CA LEU A 11 -17.10 -5.84 18.78
C LEU A 11 -18.01 -4.86 19.57
N THR A 12 -18.33 -3.69 19.02
CA THR A 12 -19.20 -2.69 19.65
C THR A 12 -20.46 -2.46 18.82
N SER A 13 -21.63 -2.71 19.42
CA SER A 13 -22.94 -2.74 18.76
C SER A 13 -23.52 -1.37 18.38
N SER A 14 -22.91 -0.26 18.80
CA SER A 14 -23.47 1.10 18.62
C SER A 14 -22.79 1.93 17.53
N SER A 15 -21.70 1.46 16.92
CA SER A 15 -21.13 2.00 15.67
C SER A 15 -20.00 1.08 15.23
N SER A 16 -20.12 0.46 14.06
CA SER A 16 -18.98 -0.29 13.51
C SER A 16 -17.85 0.72 13.25
N GLN A 17 -16.81 0.73 14.06
CA GLN A 17 -15.62 1.50 13.76
C GLN A 17 -15.03 0.94 12.46
N GLN A 18 -14.81 1.81 11.48
CA GLN A 18 -14.26 1.44 10.18
C GLN A 18 -13.05 2.30 9.88
N LEU A 19 -11.93 1.65 9.61
CA LEU A 19 -10.73 2.29 9.08
C LEU A 19 -10.67 2.00 7.58
N THR A 20 -10.59 3.04 6.76
CA THR A 20 -10.32 2.91 5.32
C THR A 20 -9.02 3.65 5.04
N SER A 21 -8.07 2.95 4.44
CA SER A 21 -6.77 3.52 4.11
C SER A 21 -6.16 2.76 2.93
N GLN A 22 -4.88 2.98 2.67
CA GLN A 22 -4.13 2.35 1.61
C GLN A 22 -2.67 2.14 2.02
N TRP A 23 -2.08 1.06 1.54
CA TRP A 23 -0.65 0.85 1.60
C TRP A 23 0.03 1.42 0.36
N PHE A 24 1.20 2.01 0.56
CA PHE A 24 2.10 2.46 -0.49
C PHE A 24 3.29 1.50 -0.61
N PHE A 25 4.02 1.62 -1.70
CA PHE A 25 5.14 0.75 -2.02
C PHE A 25 6.37 1.59 -2.32
N ASP A 26 7.54 1.07 -1.99
CA ASP A 26 8.80 1.75 -2.30
C ASP A 26 8.92 2.04 -3.80
N ASP A 27 9.41 3.24 -4.13
CA ASP A 27 9.48 3.71 -5.51
C ASP A 27 10.51 2.93 -6.34
N ALA A 28 11.64 2.54 -5.76
CA ALA A 28 12.66 1.76 -6.46
C ALA A 28 12.17 0.34 -6.72
N LEU A 29 11.50 -0.27 -5.73
CA LEU A 29 10.88 -1.58 -5.92
C LEU A 29 9.77 -1.55 -6.97
N THR A 30 8.94 -0.49 -6.97
CA THR A 30 7.90 -0.31 -7.98
C THR A 30 8.50 -0.19 -9.39
N ASP A 31 9.63 0.51 -9.54
CA ASP A 31 10.33 0.61 -10.83
C ASP A 31 10.81 -0.77 -11.33
N VAL A 32 11.34 -1.63 -10.44
CA VAL A 32 11.76 -3.01 -10.78
C VAL A 32 10.58 -3.87 -11.24
N VAL A 33 9.44 -3.79 -10.54
CA VAL A 33 8.24 -4.57 -10.89
C VAL A 33 7.62 -4.06 -12.20
N HIS A 34 7.55 -2.75 -12.40
CA HIS A 34 6.99 -2.16 -13.61
C HIS A 34 7.84 -2.42 -14.88
N ALA A 35 9.12 -2.75 -14.74
CA ALA A 35 9.97 -3.16 -15.86
C ALA A 35 9.68 -4.58 -16.36
N GLN A 36 8.87 -5.37 -15.63
CA GLN A 36 8.55 -6.76 -15.97
C GLN A 36 7.19 -6.89 -16.65
N SER A 37 7.01 -7.94 -17.45
CA SER A 37 5.69 -8.29 -18.01
C SER A 37 4.72 -8.68 -16.87
N PRO A 38 3.44 -8.29 -16.93
CA PRO A 38 2.77 -7.54 -18.00
C PRO A 38 2.87 -6.02 -17.87
N TYR A 39 3.42 -5.51 -16.76
CA TYR A 39 3.43 -4.07 -16.46
C TYR A 39 4.24 -3.24 -17.45
N SER A 40 5.34 -3.80 -17.97
CA SER A 40 6.21 -3.14 -18.93
C SER A 40 5.53 -2.76 -20.23
N ALA A 41 4.42 -3.44 -20.60
CA ALA A 41 3.61 -3.09 -21.76
C ALA A 41 2.97 -1.70 -21.65
N LYS A 42 2.77 -1.17 -20.43
CA LYS A 42 2.27 0.19 -20.19
C LYS A 42 3.35 1.26 -20.38
N GLY A 43 4.63 0.88 -20.42
CA GLY A 43 5.76 1.81 -20.37
C GLY A 43 6.03 2.33 -18.95
N ARG A 44 6.83 3.40 -18.86
CA ARG A 44 7.23 3.97 -17.56
C ARG A 44 6.04 4.54 -16.82
N ARG A 45 5.92 4.25 -15.52
CA ARG A 45 4.88 4.86 -14.67
C ARG A 45 5.00 6.38 -14.62
N ASP A 46 3.85 7.03 -14.52
CA ASP A 46 3.69 8.49 -14.50
C ASP A 46 3.71 9.08 -13.07
N THR A 47 3.37 8.28 -12.07
CA THR A 47 3.19 8.75 -10.68
C THR A 47 4.14 8.05 -9.71
N ARG A 48 4.87 8.86 -8.95
CA ARG A 48 5.71 8.46 -7.80
C ARG A 48 5.02 8.83 -6.49
N ASN A 49 5.47 8.25 -5.37
CA ASN A 49 4.87 8.54 -4.06
C ASN A 49 4.89 10.04 -3.73
N GLN A 50 6.00 10.72 -3.97
CA GLN A 50 6.11 12.18 -3.75
C GLN A 50 5.11 13.02 -4.56
N ASN A 51 4.61 12.48 -5.69
CA ASN A 51 3.64 13.14 -6.56
C ASN A 51 2.19 12.70 -6.28
N ASP A 52 1.98 11.80 -5.33
CA ASP A 52 0.66 11.32 -4.92
C ASP A 52 0.13 12.18 -3.75
N GLY A 53 -1.01 12.84 -3.97
CA GLY A 53 -1.61 13.72 -2.97
C GLY A 53 -2.07 13.01 -1.70
N ILE A 54 -2.40 11.72 -1.76
CA ILE A 54 -2.78 10.92 -0.59
C ILE A 54 -1.51 10.48 0.16
N TYR A 55 -0.43 10.15 -0.56
CA TYR A 55 0.86 9.86 0.08
C TYR A 55 1.36 11.05 0.90
N ASN A 56 1.20 12.26 0.39
CA ASN A 56 1.63 13.49 1.07
C ASN A 56 0.81 13.81 2.34
N GLN A 57 -0.30 13.11 2.60
CA GLN A 57 -1.13 13.26 3.81
C GLN A 57 -0.73 12.28 4.95
N GLY A 58 0.49 11.74 4.91
CA GLY A 58 1.02 10.81 5.92
C GLY A 58 1.27 9.38 5.43
N GLY A 59 1.24 9.16 4.12
CA GLY A 59 1.49 7.88 3.47
C GLY A 59 2.90 7.31 3.67
N SER A 60 3.87 8.12 4.10
CA SER A 60 5.20 7.64 4.48
C SER A 60 5.16 6.61 5.61
N SER A 61 4.18 6.71 6.50
CA SER A 61 3.94 5.74 7.58
C SER A 61 3.15 4.50 7.13
N LEU A 62 2.75 4.46 5.86
CA LEU A 62 1.93 3.41 5.27
C LEU A 62 2.65 2.68 4.12
N VAL A 63 3.98 2.82 4.02
CA VAL A 63 4.80 2.08 3.05
C VAL A 63 5.01 0.65 3.55
N LEU A 64 4.64 -0.33 2.74
CA LEU A 64 4.86 -1.75 3.05
C LEU A 64 6.35 -2.10 2.94
N ALA A 65 6.90 -2.66 4.02
CA ALA A 65 8.21 -3.29 3.98
C ALA A 65 8.09 -4.66 3.29
N LEU A 66 8.65 -4.77 2.08
CA LEU A 66 8.61 -5.99 1.29
C LEU A 66 9.98 -6.68 1.26
N THR A 67 9.96 -7.99 1.44
CA THR A 67 11.11 -8.87 1.24
C THR A 67 10.84 -9.82 0.06
N PRO A 68 11.78 -10.00 -0.87
CA PRO A 68 11.66 -11.03 -1.91
C PRO A 68 11.44 -12.42 -1.28
N GLY A 69 10.55 -13.23 -1.85
CA GLY A 69 10.26 -14.57 -1.37
C GLY A 69 9.57 -15.43 -2.43
N GLY A 70 10.15 -16.60 -2.72
CA GLY A 70 9.66 -17.47 -3.79
C GLY A 70 9.64 -16.75 -5.14
N SER A 71 8.51 -16.81 -5.84
CA SER A 71 8.28 -16.10 -7.11
C SER A 71 7.73 -14.68 -6.94
N GLY A 72 7.73 -14.11 -5.72
CA GLY A 72 7.14 -12.80 -5.44
C GLY A 72 7.75 -12.09 -4.26
N TYR A 73 6.91 -11.34 -3.53
CA TYR A 73 7.29 -10.55 -2.37
C TYR A 73 6.36 -10.88 -1.20
N SER A 74 6.91 -10.85 0.01
CA SER A 74 6.16 -10.95 1.26
C SER A 74 6.34 -9.67 2.07
N GLY A 75 5.31 -9.29 2.82
CA GLY A 75 5.32 -8.12 3.70
C GLY A 75 4.32 -8.28 4.82
N ALA A 76 4.59 -7.61 5.93
CA ALA A 76 3.71 -7.53 7.08
C ALA A 76 3.51 -6.06 7.46
N PHE A 77 2.31 -5.73 7.96
CA PHE A 77 1.98 -4.40 8.41
C PHE A 77 1.05 -4.49 9.62
N ASP A 78 1.50 -3.94 10.74
CA ASP A 78 0.70 -3.90 11.95
C ASP A 78 -0.31 -2.76 11.89
N ILE A 79 -1.58 -3.07 12.14
CA ILE A 79 -2.65 -2.09 12.16
C ILE A 79 -3.13 -1.93 13.60
N ALA A 80 -2.89 -0.76 14.17
CA ALA A 80 -3.47 -0.37 15.45
C ALA A 80 -4.76 0.42 15.23
N LEU A 81 -5.83 0.01 15.91
CA LEU A 81 -7.09 0.74 15.95
C LEU A 81 -7.28 1.29 17.37
N GLN A 82 -7.45 2.60 17.50
CA GLN A 82 -7.92 3.18 18.75
C GLN A 82 -9.42 2.92 18.84
N VAL A 83 -9.81 2.16 19.87
CA VAL A 83 -11.20 1.78 20.15
C VAL A 83 -11.80 2.65 21.24
#